data_AF-A0A485A2C0-F1
#
_entry.id   AF-A0A485A2C0-F1
#
_cell.length_a   1.000
_cell.length_b   1.000
_cell.length_c   1.000
_cell.angle_alpha   90.00
_cell.angle_beta   90.00
_cell.angle_gamma   90.00
#
_symmetry.space_group_name_H-M   'P 1'
#
loop_
_entity.id
_entity.type
_entity.pdbx_description
1 polymer ?
#
loop_
_entity_poly.entity_id
_entity_poly.type
_entity_poly.pdbx_seq_one_letter_code
_entity_poly.pdbx_strand_id
1 'polypeptide(L)' 'MYQGNRVDEMTASALPQATHPYTRTLWTCRPNAHTYGQPLPTLDRRQSFEEVGYDDL' A
#
# COMPACT_ATOMS: atom_id res chain seq x y z
N MET A 1 -7.26 -4.54 2.44
CA MET A 1 -8.32 -3.86 3.22
C MET A 1 -7.75 -2.60 3.88
N TYR A 2 -8.49 -1.50 3.85
CA TYR A 2 -8.22 -0.25 4.56
C TYR A 2 -9.56 0.40 4.93
N GLN A 3 -9.74 0.83 6.19
CA GLN A 3 -10.98 1.44 6.68
C GLN A 3 -12.27 0.65 6.36
N GLY A 4 -12.21 -0.68 6.39
CA GLY A 4 -13.36 -1.54 6.05
C GLY A 4 -13.55 -1.81 4.56
N ASN A 5 -12.84 -1.09 3.68
CA ASN A 5 -12.94 -1.21 2.24
C ASN A 5 -11.82 -2.09 1.66
N ARG A 6 -12.13 -2.79 0.57
CA ARG A 6 -11.15 -3.51 -0.24
C ARG A 6 -10.47 -2.48 -1.16
N VAL A 7 -9.17 -2.31 -0.97
CA VAL A 7 -8.34 -1.31 -1.66
C VAL A 7 -7.50 -1.90 -2.78
N ASP A 8 -7.29 -3.21 -2.75
CA ASP A 8 -6.49 -3.91 -3.74
C ASP A 8 -6.75 -5.41 -3.62
N GLU A 9 -6.70 -6.13 -4.74
CA GLU A 9 -6.74 -7.59 -4.77
C GLU A 9 -5.83 -8.13 -5.86
N MET A 10 -4.82 -8.85 -5.40
CA MET A 10 -3.88 -9.53 -6.25
C MET A 10 -3.19 -10.65 -5.47
N THR A 11 -2.43 -11.48 -6.19
CA THR A 11 -1.58 -12.48 -5.56
C THR A 11 -0.42 -11.82 -4.81
N ALA A 12 0.10 -12.48 -3.78
CA ALA A 12 1.20 -11.95 -2.97
C ALA A 12 2.47 -11.66 -3.79
N SER A 13 2.70 -12.39 -4.88
CA SER A 13 3.83 -12.16 -5.79
C SER A 13 3.70 -10.87 -6.60
N ALA A 14 2.49 -10.35 -6.78
CA ALA A 14 2.22 -9.10 -7.50
C ALA A 14 2.31 -7.85 -6.62
N LEU A 15 2.38 -8.01 -5.28
CA LEU A 15 2.48 -6.88 -4.33
C LEU A 15 3.60 -5.87 -4.63
N PRO A 16 4.81 -6.26 -5.10
CA PRO A 16 5.84 -5.30 -5.48
C PRO A 16 5.43 -4.36 -6.64
N GLN A 17 4.46 -4.78 -7.45
CA GLN A 17 3.95 -4.07 -8.63
C GLN A 17 2.58 -3.42 -8.39
N ALA A 18 2.08 -3.45 -7.15
CA ALA A 18 0.81 -2.83 -6.81
C ALA A 18 0.81 -1.34 -7.20
N THR A 19 -0.25 -0.93 -7.89
CA THR A 19 -0.46 0.46 -8.32
C THR A 19 -1.11 1.29 -7.21
N HIS A 20 -1.84 0.64 -6.30
CA HIS A 20 -2.55 1.33 -5.24
C HIS A 20 -1.58 1.97 -4.23
N PRO A 21 -1.65 3.30 -3.99
CA PRO A 21 -0.70 4.00 -3.12
C PRO A 21 -0.59 3.39 -1.73
N TYR A 22 -1.71 3.02 -1.10
CA TYR A 22 -1.70 2.36 0.20
C TYR A 22 -0.96 1.02 0.22
N THR A 23 -1.24 0.14 -0.74
CA THR A 23 -0.58 -1.18 -0.83
C THR A 23 0.91 -1.02 -1.05
N ARG A 24 1.30 -0.08 -1.92
CA ARG A 24 2.70 0.24 -2.18
C ARG A 24 3.40 0.81 -0.96
N THR A 25 2.77 1.73 -0.23
CA THR A 25 3.32 2.26 1.03
C THR A 25 3.53 1.14 2.04
N LEU A 26 2.53 0.29 2.28
CA LEU A 26 2.68 -0.87 3.17
C LEU A 26 3.81 -1.80 2.75
N TRP A 27 3.98 -2.02 1.44
CA TRP A 27 5.08 -2.83 0.91
C TRP A 27 6.45 -2.19 1.19
N THR A 28 6.58 -0.88 1.03
CA THR A 28 7.83 -0.15 1.30
C THR A 28 8.18 -0.05 2.79
N CYS A 29 7.18 -0.12 3.68
CA CYS A 29 7.39 -0.19 5.12
C CYS A 29 8.04 -1.50 5.59
N ARG A 30 8.27 -2.47 4.69
CA ARG A 30 8.90 -3.75 5.03
C ARG A 30 10.43 -3.64 5.06
N PRO A 31 11.09 -4.30 6.03
CA PRO A 31 12.54 -4.39 6.03
C PRO A 31 13.05 -5.16 4.82
N ASN A 32 14.11 -4.65 4.22
CA ASN A 32 14.87 -5.32 3.17
C ASN A 32 16.39 -5.08 3.37
N ALA A 33 17.22 -5.71 2.55
CA ALA A 33 18.68 -5.63 2.68
C ALA A 33 19.22 -4.17 2.60
N HIS A 34 18.56 -3.29 1.85
CA HIS A 34 18.98 -1.89 1.68
C HIS A 34 18.52 -0.98 2.84
N THR A 35 17.56 -1.42 3.65
CA THR A 35 17.05 -0.64 4.80
C THR A 35 17.72 -1.05 6.11
N TYR A 36 18.78 -1.86 6.06
CA TYR A 36 19.48 -2.30 7.27
C TYR A 36 20.10 -1.10 8.00
N GLY A 37 19.78 -0.94 9.28
CA GLY A 37 20.27 0.18 10.11
C GLY A 37 19.61 1.53 9.82
N GLN A 38 18.60 1.60 8.94
CA GLN A 38 17.84 2.83 8.64
C GLN A 38 16.41 2.72 9.18
N PRO A 39 15.79 3.83 9.64
CA PRO A 39 14.38 3.83 10.02
C PRO A 39 13.51 3.50 8.81
N LEU A 40 12.58 2.56 8.97
CA LEU A 40 11.62 2.22 7.93
C LEU A 40 10.61 3.35 7.77
N PRO A 41 10.17 3.62 6.53
CA PRO A 41 9.07 4.56 6.31
C PRO A 41 7.83 4.05 7.03
N THR A 42 6.99 4.96 7.51
CA THR A 42 5.72 4.65 8.15
C THR A 42 4.56 5.16 7.32
N LEU A 43 3.44 4.44 7.33
CA LEU A 43 2.20 4.88 6.69
C LEU A 43 1.64 6.14 7.36
N ASP A 44 1.48 7.22 6.61
CA ASP A 44 0.75 8.41 7.06
C ASP A 44 -0.76 8.17 6.98
N ARG A 45 -1.40 7.94 8.12
CA ARG A 45 -2.83 7.61 8.22
C ARG A 45 -3.76 8.82 8.03
N ARG A 46 -3.21 10.03 7.94
CA ARG A 46 -4.01 11.24 7.68
C ARG A 46 -4.40 11.37 6.20
N GLN A 47 -3.72 10.63 5.32
CA GLN A 47 -4.05 10.58 3.91
C GLN A 47 -5.25 9.65 3.69
N SER A 48 -6.22 10.08 2.89
CA SER A 48 -7.26 9.19 2.39
C SER A 48 -6.65 8.35 1.27
N PHE A 49 -6.79 7.04 1.40
CA PHE A 49 -6.39 6.04 0.41
C PHE A 49 -7.58 5.20 -0.04
N GLU A 50 -8.77 5.78 -0.01
CA GLU A 50 -9.94 5.17 -0.61
C GLU A 50 -9.70 5.07 -2.13
N GLU A 51 -9.99 3.90 -2.72
CA GLU A 51 -10.07 3.81 -4.17
C GLU A 51 -11.15 4.77 -4.63
N VAL A 52 -10.83 5.64 -5.59
CA VAL A 52 -11.85 6.33 -6.37
C VAL A 52 -12.53 5.24 -7.19
N GLY A 53 -13.61 4.69 -6.65
CA GLY A 53 -14.44 3.72 -7.34
C GLY A 53 -14.83 4.31 -8.68
N TYR A 54 -14.39 3.66 -9.76
CA TYR A 54 -14.83 3.94 -11.12
C TYR A 54 -16.26 3.39 -11.27
N ASP A 55 -17.20 3.91 -10.49
CA ASP A 55 -18.61 3.52 -10.45
C ASP A 55 -19.50 4.61 -11.10
N ASP A 56 -18.94 5.39 -12.04
CA ASP A 56 -19.64 6.47 -12.74
C ASP A 56 -19.27 6.48 -14.25
N LEU A 57 -19.59 5.39 -14.95
CA LEU A 57 -19.76 5.36 -16.41
C LEU A 57 -21.04 4.61 -16.80
#